data_AF-A0A268AFG6-F1
#
_entry.id   AF-A0A268AFG6-F1
#
_cell.length_a   1.000
_cell.length_b   1.000
_cell.length_c   1.000
_cell.angle_alpha   90.00
_cell.angle_beta   90.00
_cell.angle_gamma   90.00
#
_symmetry.space_group_name_H-M   'P 1'
#
loop_
_entity.id
_entity.type
_entity.pdbx_description
1 polymer ?
#
loop_
_entity_poly.entity_id
_entity_poly.type
_entity_poly.pdbx_seq_one_letter_code
_entity_poly.pdbx_strand_id
1 'polypeptide(L)'
;MHQTIITLSTGEEIHTKAPEQQILEHITNNQGMMNKAFVVIGGIHIATAHIVKIESIEQVDEFENPDQVEQAEESEYSDPEEQANADVSPNQVELVEQELLEAMQTRDIFAMDMLMHDDFVFINHEGSYVTKEMDLETHRTLAVRYTKVSSTDQQIKPTKDGAVTISRIHLEGQAGDEKINGDFIYTRVWQLIGEQYQVIAGHCSML
;
A
#
# COMPACT_ATOMS: atom_id res chain seq x y z
N MET A 1 -23.45 -15.04 21.74
CA MET A 1 -22.39 -15.56 20.83
C MET A 1 -21.43 -14.42 20.55
N HIS A 2 -20.11 -14.62 20.64
CA HIS A 2 -19.14 -13.55 20.35
C HIS A 2 -19.11 -13.25 18.85
N GLN A 3 -19.26 -11.97 18.53
CA GLN A 3 -19.22 -11.47 17.16
C GLN A 3 -18.36 -10.22 17.13
N THR A 4 -17.44 -10.17 16.19
CA THR A 4 -16.57 -9.02 15.97
C THR A 4 -17.06 -8.26 14.74
N ILE A 5 -17.15 -6.94 14.85
CA ILE A 5 -17.48 -6.04 13.75
C ILE A 5 -16.21 -5.34 13.29
N ILE A 6 -16.03 -5.25 11.97
CA ILE A 6 -14.95 -4.53 11.31
C ILE A 6 -15.57 -3.42 10.49
N THR A 7 -15.30 -2.17 10.84
CA THR A 7 -15.79 -0.99 10.12
C THR A 7 -14.74 -0.52 9.13
N LEU A 8 -15.14 -0.41 7.87
CA LEU A 8 -14.30 0.10 6.80
C LEU A 8 -14.39 1.63 6.67
N SER A 9 -13.41 2.25 6.03
CA SER A 9 -13.40 3.70 5.71
C SER A 9 -14.59 4.15 4.85
N THR A 10 -15.20 3.22 4.12
CA THR A 10 -16.44 3.42 3.36
C THR A 10 -17.70 3.47 4.23
N GLY A 11 -17.59 3.10 5.51
CA GLY A 11 -18.71 2.91 6.43
C GLY A 11 -19.36 1.52 6.35
N GLU A 12 -18.83 0.61 5.52
CA GLU A 12 -19.31 -0.77 5.45
C GLU A 12 -18.88 -1.57 6.70
N GLU A 13 -19.77 -2.41 7.22
CA GLU A 13 -19.53 -3.25 8.39
C GLU A 13 -19.43 -4.72 8.00
N ILE A 14 -18.32 -5.36 8.37
CA ILE A 14 -18.07 -6.79 8.16
C ILE A 14 -18.18 -7.52 9.49
N HIS A 15 -19.01 -8.56 9.48
CA HIS A 15 -19.38 -9.31 10.67
C HIS A 15 -18.69 -10.67 10.67
N THR A 16 -17.91 -10.97 11.71
CA THR A 16 -17.16 -12.24 11.81
C THR A 16 -17.26 -12.86 13.20
N LYS A 17 -17.05 -14.18 13.26
CA LYS A 17 -16.94 -14.94 14.52
C LYS A 17 -15.49 -15.03 15.03
N ALA A 18 -14.53 -14.56 14.23
CA ALA A 18 -13.13 -14.53 14.63
C ALA A 18 -12.94 -13.52 15.78
N PRO A 19 -12.20 -13.86 16.87
CA PRO A 19 -11.91 -12.94 17.95
C PRO A 19 -11.12 -11.72 17.47
N GLU A 20 -11.41 -10.54 18.02
CA GLU A 20 -10.71 -9.29 17.71
C GLU A 20 -9.20 -9.42 17.81
N GLN A 21 -8.68 -10.04 18.87
CA GLN A 21 -7.24 -10.18 19.07
C GLN A 21 -6.58 -11.05 17.99
N GLN A 22 -7.28 -12.08 17.51
CA GLN A 22 -6.80 -12.89 16.39
C GLN A 22 -6.74 -12.08 15.11
N ILE A 23 -7.71 -11.18 14.88
CA ILE A 23 -7.72 -10.30 13.70
C ILE A 23 -6.57 -9.30 13.81
N LEU A 24 -6.41 -8.66 14.97
CA LEU A 24 -5.34 -7.70 15.25
C LEU A 24 -3.96 -8.30 15.02
N GLU A 25 -3.70 -9.53 15.47
CA GLU A 25 -2.43 -10.23 15.20
C GLU A 25 -2.16 -10.48 13.71
N HIS A 26 -3.21 -10.67 12.90
CA HIS A 26 -3.05 -10.87 11.46
C HIS A 26 -2.86 -9.55 10.72
N ILE A 27 -3.39 -8.45 11.25
CA ILE A 27 -3.32 -7.14 10.60
C ILE A 27 -2.26 -6.22 11.20
N THR A 28 -1.60 -6.57 12.30
CA THR A 28 -0.52 -5.80 12.92
C THR A 28 0.77 -6.60 12.92
N ASN A 29 1.90 -5.94 12.69
CA ASN A 29 3.22 -6.56 12.81
C ASN A 29 3.71 -6.54 14.27
N ASN A 30 4.85 -7.17 14.54
CA ASN A 30 5.44 -7.25 15.89
C ASN A 30 5.81 -5.90 16.53
N GLN A 31 5.61 -4.78 15.82
CA GLN A 31 5.82 -3.41 16.31
C GLN A 31 4.49 -2.68 16.60
N GLY A 32 3.34 -3.36 16.52
CA GLY A 32 2.02 -2.76 16.72
C GLY A 32 1.55 -1.89 15.55
N MET A 33 2.29 -1.85 14.43
CA MET A 33 1.90 -1.14 13.22
C MET A 33 1.10 -2.05 12.30
N MET A 34 0.10 -1.51 11.61
CA MET A 34 -0.68 -2.31 10.66
C MET A 34 0.22 -2.86 9.55
N ASN A 35 0.17 -4.17 9.34
CA ASN A 35 0.81 -4.85 8.22
C ASN A 35 0.10 -4.39 6.94
N LYS A 36 0.84 -3.83 5.97
CA LYS A 36 0.36 -3.43 4.64
C LYS A 36 0.09 -4.66 3.75
N ALA A 37 -0.72 -5.60 4.23
CA ALA A 37 -1.09 -6.82 3.51
C ALA A 37 -2.62 -6.97 3.52
N PHE A 38 -3.17 -7.56 2.46
CA PHE A 38 -4.58 -7.94 2.41
C PHE A 38 -4.88 -9.02 3.44
N VAL A 39 -5.95 -8.86 4.22
CA VAL A 39 -6.46 -9.88 5.13
C VAL A 39 -7.72 -10.51 4.55
N VAL A 40 -7.87 -11.83 4.68
CA VAL A 40 -9.09 -12.54 4.27
C VAL A 40 -9.94 -12.81 5.49
N ILE A 41 -11.11 -12.17 5.58
CA ILE A 41 -12.04 -12.33 6.69
C ILE A 41 -13.38 -12.81 6.14
N GLY A 42 -13.81 -14.00 6.54
CA GLY A 42 -15.05 -14.60 6.03
C GLY A 42 -15.05 -14.88 4.52
N GLY A 43 -13.88 -14.94 3.87
CA GLY A 43 -13.73 -15.10 2.42
C GLY A 43 -13.69 -13.77 1.64
N ILE A 44 -13.72 -12.62 2.33
CA ILE A 44 -13.60 -11.30 1.73
C ILE A 44 -12.16 -10.81 1.89
N HIS A 45 -11.53 -10.39 0.80
CA HIS A 45 -10.21 -9.75 0.82
C HIS A 45 -10.39 -8.27 1.22
N ILE A 46 -9.75 -7.87 2.32
CA ILE A 46 -9.84 -6.54 2.88
C ILE A 46 -8.43 -5.97 2.94
N ALA A 47 -8.23 -4.78 2.37
CA ALA A 47 -7.00 -4.02 2.59
C ALA A 47 -7.01 -3.48 4.03
N THR A 48 -5.96 -3.78 4.81
CA THR A 48 -5.85 -3.39 6.22
C THR A 48 -5.91 -1.86 6.42
N ALA A 49 -5.42 -1.08 5.45
CA ALA A 49 -5.49 0.37 5.45
C ALA A 49 -6.92 0.94 5.47
N HIS A 50 -7.92 0.17 5.05
CA HIS A 50 -9.31 0.60 5.08
C HIS A 50 -10.04 0.22 6.38
N ILE A 51 -9.41 -0.53 7.28
CA ILE A 51 -10.02 -0.88 8.55
C ILE A 51 -9.85 0.30 9.50
N VAL A 52 -10.98 0.94 9.86
CA VAL A 52 -11.00 2.10 10.76
C VAL A 52 -11.30 1.67 12.18
N LYS A 53 -12.03 0.57 12.35
CA LYS A 53 -12.46 0.08 13.66
C LYS A 53 -12.63 -1.44 13.66
N ILE A 54 -12.24 -2.07 14.75
CA ILE A 54 -12.54 -3.47 15.06
C ILE A 54 -13.10 -3.49 16.48
N GLU A 55 -14.27 -4.08 16.67
CA GLU A 55 -14.92 -4.14 17.99
C GLU A 55 -15.50 -5.53 18.24
N SER A 56 -15.15 -6.10 19.38
CA SER A 56 -15.85 -7.25 19.94
C SER A 56 -17.19 -6.81 20.53
N ILE A 57 -18.29 -7.36 20.01
CA ILE A 57 -19.60 -7.20 20.64
C ILE A 57 -19.87 -8.42 21.51
N GLU A 58 -19.85 -8.19 22.82
CA GLU A 58 -20.48 -9.10 23.76
C GLU A 58 -21.98 -8.82 23.77
N GLN A 59 -22.81 -9.85 23.58
CA GLN A 59 -24.22 -9.72 23.87
C GLN A 59 -24.35 -9.46 25.36
N VAL A 60 -24.65 -8.21 25.70
CA VAL A 60 -25.07 -7.84 27.05
C VAL A 60 -26.45 -8.46 27.25
N ASP A 61 -26.51 -9.60 27.93
CA ASP A 61 -27.75 -10.02 28.58
C ASP A 61 -28.08 -8.94 29.61
N GLU A 62 -29.12 -8.20 29.30
CA GLU A 62 -29.70 -7.10 30.06
C GLU A 62 -30.08 -7.57 31.47
N PHE A 63 -29.37 -7.12 32.52
CA PHE A 63 -29.92 -6.92 33.87
C PHE A 63 -29.07 -5.91 34.69
N GLU A 64 -29.78 -4.92 35.23
CA GLU A 64 -29.55 -3.92 36.31
C GLU A 64 -28.24 -4.03 37.15
N ASN A 65 -27.56 -2.98 37.63
CA ASN A 65 -27.94 -1.70 38.24
C ASN A 65 -26.65 -0.85 38.48
N PRO A 66 -26.69 0.48 38.70
CA PRO A 66 -25.52 1.34 38.84
C PRO A 66 -25.05 1.44 40.30
N ASP A 67 -23.74 1.49 40.53
CA ASP A 67 -23.12 2.39 41.50
C ASP A 67 -21.59 2.19 41.58
N GLN A 68 -20.92 3.27 41.99
CA GLN A 68 -19.53 3.39 42.49
C GLN A 68 -18.45 3.85 41.49
N VAL A 69 -18.40 5.18 41.34
CA VAL A 69 -17.27 6.08 41.66
C VAL A 69 -15.91 5.42 41.93
N GLU A 70 -14.89 5.77 41.14
CA GLU A 70 -13.60 6.23 41.69
C GLU A 70 -12.82 7.11 40.70
N GLN A 71 -12.31 8.21 41.23
CA GLN A 71 -11.50 9.23 40.57
C GLN A 71 -10.02 8.88 40.70
N ALA A 72 -9.20 9.24 39.70
CA ALA A 72 -7.80 9.68 39.82
C ALA A 72 -7.32 10.11 38.42
N GLU A 73 -7.24 11.41 38.13
CA GLU A 73 -6.10 12.32 38.33
C GLU A 73 -5.25 12.47 37.05
N GLU A 74 -5.28 13.71 36.54
CA GLU A 74 -4.45 14.26 35.47
C GLU A 74 -2.97 14.29 35.88
N SER A 75 -2.06 14.04 34.93
CA SER A 75 -0.79 14.78 34.93
C SER A 75 -0.22 14.96 33.52
N GLU A 76 -0.05 16.25 33.24
CA GLU A 76 0.76 17.03 32.31
C GLU A 76 1.72 16.38 31.29
N TYR A 77 1.52 16.88 30.07
CA TYR A 77 2.44 17.13 28.95
C TYR A 77 3.94 17.26 29.31
N SER A 78 4.78 16.57 28.54
CA SER A 78 6.10 17.11 28.15
C SER A 78 6.52 16.55 26.80
N ASP A 79 6.63 17.44 25.83
CA ASP A 79 7.33 17.25 24.56
C ASP A 79 8.74 17.83 24.75
N PRO A 80 9.78 17.20 24.20
CA PRO A 80 10.54 17.97 23.21
C PRO A 80 10.88 17.18 21.95
N GLU A 81 10.58 17.85 20.84
CA GLU A 81 11.10 17.66 19.48
C GLU A 81 12.50 17.04 19.42
N GLU A 82 12.59 15.87 18.80
CA GLU A 82 13.82 15.39 18.17
C GLU A 82 13.51 15.04 16.71
N GLN A 83 13.93 15.94 15.81
CA GLN A 83 13.85 15.79 14.36
C GLN A 83 14.62 14.52 13.94
N ALA A 84 13.89 13.44 13.72
CA ALA A 84 14.43 12.24 13.10
C ALA A 84 14.66 12.52 11.61
N ASN A 85 15.92 12.74 11.24
CA ASN A 85 16.36 12.64 9.85
C ASN A 85 15.93 11.27 9.31
N ALA A 86 15.04 11.26 8.31
CA ALA A 86 14.61 10.04 7.63
C ALA A 86 15.78 9.48 6.81
N ASP A 87 16.59 8.64 7.44
CA ASP A 87 17.58 7.83 6.75
C ASP A 87 16.83 6.90 5.78
N VAL A 88 17.08 7.04 4.49
CA VAL A 88 16.44 6.22 3.45
C VAL A 88 16.94 4.79 3.61
N SER A 89 16.17 3.94 4.30
CA SER A 89 16.51 2.53 4.40
C SER A 89 16.28 1.85 3.02
N PRO A 90 17.29 1.21 2.41
CA PRO A 90 17.14 0.52 1.12
C PRO A 90 15.96 -0.46 1.10
N ASN A 91 15.69 -1.12 2.23
CA ASN A 91 14.60 -2.08 2.38
C ASN A 91 13.19 -1.49 2.15
N GLN A 92 12.95 -0.21 2.48
CA GLN A 92 11.64 0.41 2.27
C GLN A 92 11.39 0.70 0.79
N VAL A 93 12.43 1.12 0.05
CA VAL A 93 12.35 1.37 -1.39
C VAL A 93 12.15 0.05 -2.15
N GLU A 94 12.82 -1.02 -1.72
CA GLU A 94 12.57 -2.38 -2.25
C GLU A 94 11.11 -2.79 -2.11
N LEU A 95 10.51 -2.54 -0.94
CA LEU A 95 9.13 -2.90 -0.66
C LEU A 95 8.14 -2.16 -1.58
N VAL A 96 8.29 -0.84 -1.72
CA VAL A 96 7.37 -0.05 -2.56
C VAL A 96 7.59 -0.30 -4.06
N GLU A 97 8.80 -0.66 -4.48
CA GLU A 97 9.04 -1.11 -5.87
C GLU A 97 8.30 -2.43 -6.12
N GLN A 98 8.41 -3.39 -5.22
CA GLN A 98 7.68 -4.66 -5.32
C GLN A 98 6.16 -4.46 -5.30
N GLU A 99 5.66 -3.61 -4.41
CA GLU A 99 4.24 -3.25 -4.31
C GLU A 99 3.73 -2.63 -5.63
N LEU A 100 4.52 -1.75 -6.25
CA LEU A 100 4.16 -1.14 -7.53
C LEU A 100 4.11 -2.17 -8.67
N LEU A 101 5.07 -3.10 -8.73
CA LEU A 101 5.07 -4.16 -9.76
C LEU A 101 3.90 -5.12 -9.58
N GLU A 102 3.56 -5.46 -8.34
CA GLU A 102 2.37 -6.26 -8.03
C GLU A 102 1.10 -5.53 -8.43
N ALA A 103 0.96 -4.24 -8.08
CA ALA A 103 -0.16 -3.40 -8.46
C ALA A 103 -0.32 -3.30 -9.98
N MET A 104 0.78 -3.17 -10.73
CA MET A 104 0.75 -3.20 -12.20
C MET A 104 0.24 -4.54 -12.73
N GLN A 105 0.66 -5.66 -12.14
CA GLN A 105 0.26 -7.00 -12.57
C GLN A 105 -1.20 -7.33 -12.23
N THR A 106 -1.63 -6.99 -11.02
CA THR A 106 -3.00 -7.25 -10.52
C THR A 106 -4.00 -6.18 -10.97
N ARG A 107 -3.49 -5.08 -11.53
CA ARG A 107 -4.24 -3.88 -11.92
C ARG A 107 -4.92 -3.22 -10.73
N ASP A 108 -4.21 -3.15 -9.60
CA ASP A 108 -4.64 -2.40 -8.44
C ASP A 108 -4.44 -0.90 -8.70
N ILE A 109 -5.46 -0.28 -9.31
CA ILE A 109 -5.46 1.14 -9.68
C ILE A 109 -5.25 2.03 -8.46
N PHE A 110 -5.77 1.64 -7.30
CA PHE A 110 -5.65 2.42 -6.08
C PHE A 110 -4.22 2.38 -5.52
N ALA A 111 -3.60 1.19 -5.47
CA ALA A 111 -2.22 1.06 -5.05
C ALA A 111 -1.27 1.82 -6.01
N MET A 112 -1.50 1.72 -7.33
CA MET A 112 -0.76 2.52 -8.31
C MET A 112 -0.93 4.03 -8.08
N ASP A 113 -2.17 4.49 -7.85
CA ASP A 113 -2.47 5.89 -7.58
C ASP A 113 -1.76 6.42 -6.32
N MET A 114 -1.69 5.63 -5.25
CA MET A 114 -1.00 5.99 -4.01
C MET A 114 0.52 6.01 -4.15
N LEU A 115 1.07 5.10 -4.96
CA LEU A 115 2.52 4.98 -5.18
C LEU A 115 3.04 5.97 -6.23
N MET A 116 2.20 6.58 -7.04
CA MET A 116 2.59 7.58 -8.05
C MET A 116 2.24 8.99 -7.59
N HIS A 117 3.23 9.88 -7.60
CA HIS A 117 2.99 11.29 -7.32
C HIS A 117 2.12 11.92 -8.42
N ASP A 118 1.33 12.95 -8.09
CA ASP A 118 0.40 13.56 -9.06
C ASP A 118 1.11 14.19 -10.27
N ASP A 119 2.30 14.77 -10.05
CA ASP A 119 3.19 15.28 -11.11
C ASP A 119 4.11 14.19 -11.70
N PHE A 120 3.79 12.91 -11.53
CA PHE A 120 4.59 11.81 -12.09
C PHE A 120 4.70 11.91 -13.61
N VAL A 121 5.94 11.84 -14.08
CA VAL A 121 6.28 11.78 -15.51
C VAL A 121 7.07 10.53 -15.81
N PHE A 122 6.54 9.71 -16.71
CA PHE A 122 7.22 8.54 -17.22
C PHE A 122 7.58 8.71 -18.70
N ILE A 123 8.76 8.26 -19.09
CA ILE A 123 9.14 8.16 -20.49
C ILE A 123 9.14 6.68 -20.86
N ASN A 124 8.24 6.27 -21.74
CA ASN A 124 8.14 4.89 -22.18
C ASN A 124 9.28 4.52 -23.16
N HIS A 125 9.34 3.25 -23.54
CA HIS A 125 10.33 2.70 -24.45
C HIS A 125 10.31 3.30 -25.88
N GLU A 126 9.26 4.04 -26.24
CA GLU A 126 9.15 4.76 -27.52
C GLU A 126 9.60 6.22 -27.41
N GLY A 127 9.98 6.68 -26.21
CA GLY A 127 10.30 8.08 -25.94
C GLY A 127 9.08 8.96 -25.69
N SER A 128 7.89 8.37 -25.53
CA SER A 128 6.66 9.11 -25.26
C SER A 128 6.54 9.45 -23.77
N TYR A 129 6.10 10.68 -23.49
CA TYR A 129 5.77 11.12 -22.13
C TYR A 129 4.39 10.57 -21.72
N VAL A 130 4.34 9.94 -20.55
CA VAL A 130 3.15 9.35 -19.94
C VAL A 130 2.98 9.95 -18.55
N THR A 131 1.83 10.57 -18.30
CA THR A 131 1.47 11.09 -16.97
C THR A 131 0.87 9.99 -16.11
N LYS A 132 0.75 10.24 -14.81
CA LYS A 132 0.04 9.34 -13.87
C LYS A 132 -1.33 8.93 -14.39
N GLU A 133 -2.17 9.90 -14.72
CA GLU A 133 -3.54 9.62 -15.15
C GLU A 133 -3.59 8.87 -16.48
N MET A 134 -2.66 9.15 -17.40
CA MET A 134 -2.56 8.37 -18.65
C MET A 134 -2.24 6.91 -18.36
N ASP A 135 -1.26 6.65 -17.49
CA ASP A 135 -0.86 5.29 -17.12
C ASP A 135 -2.02 4.55 -16.43
N LEU A 136 -2.61 5.16 -15.40
CA LEU A 136 -3.76 4.61 -14.68
C LEU A 136 -4.93 4.31 -15.63
N GLU A 137 -5.22 5.20 -16.58
CA GLU A 137 -6.31 5.01 -17.52
C GLU A 137 -6.08 3.81 -18.46
N THR A 138 -4.84 3.53 -18.87
CA THR A 138 -4.55 2.33 -19.66
C THR A 138 -4.84 1.04 -18.89
N HIS A 139 -4.59 1.04 -17.57
CA HIS A 139 -4.92 -0.08 -16.70
C HIS A 139 -6.43 -0.16 -16.41
N ARG A 140 -7.13 0.98 -16.23
CA ARG A 140 -8.60 1.03 -16.02
C ARG A 140 -9.36 0.51 -17.22
N THR A 141 -8.96 0.93 -18.42
CA THR A 141 -9.63 0.60 -19.68
C THR A 141 -9.28 -0.76 -20.26
N LEU A 142 -8.34 -1.50 -19.63
CA LEU A 142 -7.73 -2.72 -20.18
C LEU A 142 -6.94 -2.48 -21.48
N ALA A 143 -6.63 -1.24 -21.83
CA ALA A 143 -5.75 -0.95 -22.97
C ALA A 143 -4.37 -1.58 -22.76
N VAL A 144 -3.91 -1.70 -21.51
CA VAL A 144 -2.77 -2.53 -21.11
C VAL A 144 -3.21 -3.55 -20.06
N ARG A 145 -2.75 -4.80 -20.24
CA ARG A 145 -2.93 -5.87 -19.27
C ARG A 145 -1.68 -6.73 -19.20
N TYR A 146 -1.01 -6.69 -18.05
CA TYR A 146 0.08 -7.62 -17.77
C TYR A 146 -0.46 -8.93 -17.22
N THR A 147 0.04 -10.04 -17.76
CA THR A 147 -0.14 -11.38 -17.20
C THR A 147 1.03 -11.80 -16.33
N LYS A 148 2.18 -11.13 -16.49
CA LYS A 148 3.38 -11.34 -15.69
C LYS A 148 4.24 -10.09 -15.66
N VAL A 149 4.69 -9.74 -14.48
CA VAL A 149 5.64 -8.67 -14.20
C VAL A 149 6.67 -9.27 -13.24
N SER A 150 7.94 -9.28 -13.63
CA SER A 150 9.01 -9.78 -12.74
C SER A 150 10.26 -8.94 -12.85
N SER A 151 10.84 -8.60 -11.69
CA SER A 151 12.05 -7.79 -11.58
C SER A 151 13.29 -8.66 -11.31
N THR A 152 14.40 -8.31 -11.94
CA THR A 152 15.74 -8.83 -11.64
C THR A 152 16.76 -7.69 -11.64
N ASP A 153 17.95 -7.96 -11.11
CA ASP A 153 19.10 -7.05 -11.14
C ASP A 153 18.80 -5.65 -10.57
N GLN A 154 17.92 -5.58 -9.56
CA GLN A 154 17.51 -4.32 -8.94
C GLN A 154 18.69 -3.67 -8.22
N GLN A 155 18.98 -2.43 -8.59
CA GLN A 155 19.95 -1.55 -7.97
C GLN A 155 19.21 -0.38 -7.33
N ILE A 156 19.59 -0.06 -6.10
CA ILE A 156 19.02 1.08 -5.37
C ILE A 156 20.15 2.06 -5.05
N LYS A 157 19.94 3.30 -5.47
CA LYS A 157 20.84 4.42 -5.20
C LYS A 157 20.11 5.38 -4.27
N PRO A 158 20.38 5.34 -2.95
CA PRO A 158 19.73 6.25 -2.01
C PRO A 158 20.13 7.69 -2.33
N THR A 159 19.20 8.60 -2.08
CA THR A 159 19.38 10.05 -2.15
C THR A 159 18.99 10.66 -0.81
N LYS A 160 19.07 11.99 -0.66
CA LYS A 160 18.78 12.65 0.61
C LYS A 160 17.38 12.35 1.14
N ASP A 161 16.38 12.42 0.25
CA ASP A 161 14.97 12.38 0.63
C ASP A 161 14.21 11.31 -0.20
N GLY A 162 14.91 10.28 -0.67
CA GLY A 162 14.39 9.37 -1.70
C GLY A 162 15.40 8.35 -2.20
N ALA A 163 15.12 7.71 -3.34
CA ALA A 163 16.09 6.83 -4.00
C ALA A 163 15.85 6.76 -5.52
N VAL A 164 16.87 6.36 -6.26
CA VAL A 164 16.74 5.96 -7.65
C VAL A 164 16.85 4.44 -7.73
N THR A 165 15.84 3.78 -8.30
CA THR A 165 15.88 2.35 -8.61
C THR A 165 16.20 2.15 -10.08
N ILE A 166 17.01 1.13 -10.36
CA ILE A 166 17.30 0.64 -11.72
C ILE A 166 17.09 -0.86 -11.69
N SER A 167 16.17 -1.38 -12.49
CA SER A 167 15.82 -2.80 -12.49
C SER A 167 15.59 -3.30 -13.91
N ARG A 168 15.88 -4.57 -14.14
CA ARG A 168 15.42 -5.28 -15.34
C ARG A 168 14.04 -5.83 -15.06
N ILE A 169 13.04 -5.38 -15.81
CA ILE A 169 11.66 -5.85 -15.69
C ILE A 169 11.31 -6.66 -16.93
N HIS A 170 10.91 -7.91 -16.72
CA HIS A 170 10.30 -8.74 -17.75
C HIS A 170 8.78 -8.58 -17.70
N LEU A 171 8.18 -8.25 -18.85
CA LEU A 171 6.74 -8.04 -19.01
C LEU A 171 6.16 -9.05 -20.00
N GLU A 172 5.12 -9.75 -19.59
CA GLU A 172 4.23 -10.51 -20.49
C GLU A 172 2.82 -9.95 -20.36
N GLY A 173 2.10 -9.79 -21.48
CA GLY A 173 0.77 -9.21 -21.46
C GLY A 173 0.20 -8.87 -22.84
N GLN A 174 -0.73 -7.92 -22.86
CA GLN A 174 -1.34 -7.37 -24.07
C GLN A 174 -1.46 -5.85 -23.95
N ALA A 175 -1.20 -5.14 -25.05
CA ALA A 175 -1.51 -3.74 -25.25
C ALA A 175 -2.42 -3.63 -26.49
N GLY A 176 -3.73 -3.39 -26.27
CA GLY A 176 -4.72 -3.55 -27.34
C GLY A 176 -4.66 -4.95 -27.96
N ASP A 177 -4.40 -5.02 -29.27
CA ASP A 177 -4.25 -6.27 -30.01
C ASP A 177 -2.80 -6.81 -30.03
N GLU A 178 -1.84 -6.04 -29.51
CA GLU A 178 -0.42 -6.40 -29.54
C GLU A 178 -0.01 -7.18 -28.30
N LYS A 179 0.76 -8.25 -28.49
CA LYS A 179 1.29 -9.04 -27.39
C LYS A 179 2.55 -8.39 -26.83
N ILE A 180 2.57 -8.17 -25.53
CA ILE A 180 3.76 -7.79 -24.78
C ILE A 180 4.49 -9.06 -24.37
N ASN A 181 5.76 -9.15 -24.75
CA ASN A 181 6.71 -10.14 -24.23
C ASN A 181 8.12 -9.59 -24.43
N GLY A 182 8.68 -8.97 -23.41
CA GLY A 182 9.96 -8.29 -23.53
C GLY A 182 10.61 -7.98 -22.20
N ASP A 183 11.91 -7.74 -22.26
CA ASP A 183 12.71 -7.24 -21.16
C ASP A 183 12.94 -5.74 -21.33
N PHE A 184 12.86 -5.02 -20.22
CA PHE A 184 13.01 -3.58 -20.16
C PHE A 184 13.95 -3.22 -19.02
N ILE A 185 14.76 -2.17 -19.20
CA ILE A 185 15.41 -1.50 -18.08
C ILE A 185 14.50 -0.37 -17.62
N TYR A 186 14.04 -0.45 -16.38
CA TYR A 186 13.33 0.62 -15.72
C TYR A 186 14.30 1.43 -14.87
N THR A 187 14.18 2.75 -14.93
CA THR A 187 14.77 3.68 -13.96
C THR A 187 13.63 4.47 -13.32
N ARG A 188 13.47 4.39 -12.00
CA ARG A 188 12.45 5.17 -11.27
C ARG A 188 13.11 6.05 -10.22
N VAL A 189 12.57 7.24 -10.04
CA VAL A 189 12.95 8.18 -8.98
C VAL A 189 11.84 8.19 -7.96
N TRP A 190 12.17 7.70 -6.77
CA TRP A 190 11.32 7.67 -5.60
C TRP A 190 11.66 8.82 -4.67
N GLN A 191 10.63 9.45 -4.13
CA GLN A 191 10.74 10.55 -3.18
C GLN A 191 9.86 10.23 -1.97
N LEU A 192 10.38 10.46 -0.77
CA LEU A 192 9.58 10.43 0.45
C LEU A 192 8.74 11.73 0.51
N ILE A 193 7.42 11.59 0.43
CA ILE A 193 6.46 12.69 0.46
C ILE A 193 5.52 12.44 1.63
N GLY A 194 5.61 13.29 2.66
CA GLY A 194 5.03 12.98 3.96
C GLY A 194 5.67 11.72 4.54
N GLU A 195 4.87 10.67 4.75
CA GLU A 195 5.29 9.38 5.30
C GLU A 195 5.34 8.25 4.25
N GLN A 196 5.16 8.58 2.96
CA GLN A 196 5.06 7.59 1.90
C GLN A 196 6.05 7.86 0.77
N TYR A 197 6.70 6.80 0.28
CA TYR A 197 7.46 6.87 -0.96
C TYR A 197 6.52 6.89 -2.14
N GLN A 198 6.72 7.87 -3.01
CA GLN A 198 6.02 7.99 -4.28
C GLN A 198 7.03 8.08 -5.42
N VAL A 199 6.73 7.42 -6.54
CA VAL A 199 7.50 7.61 -7.77
C VAL A 199 7.11 8.95 -8.38
N ILE A 200 8.11 9.82 -8.56
CA ILE A 200 7.94 11.16 -9.13
C ILE A 200 8.38 11.22 -10.59
N ALA A 201 9.23 10.30 -11.02
CA ALA A 201 9.65 10.20 -12.41
C ALA A 201 10.08 8.77 -12.74
N GLY A 202 9.99 8.40 -14.02
CA GLY A 202 10.60 7.18 -14.50
C GLY A 202 10.89 7.17 -15.98
N HIS A 203 11.67 6.19 -16.38
CA HIS A 203 12.00 5.89 -17.76
C HIS A 203 12.06 4.38 -17.95
N CYS A 204 11.64 3.87 -19.10
CA CYS A 204 12.08 2.55 -19.53
C CYS A 204 12.62 2.53 -20.95
N SER A 205 13.57 1.63 -21.18
CA SER A 205 14.05 1.27 -22.51
C SER A 205 13.92 -0.23 -22.71
N MET A 206 13.57 -0.66 -23.91
CA MET A 206 13.58 -2.08 -24.28
C MET A 206 15.03 -2.58 -24.37
N LEU A 207 15.27 -3.82 -23.93
CA LEU A 207 16.56 -4.53 -24.07
C LEU A 207 16.68 -5.29 -25.39
#